data_AF-G5AC64-F1
#
_entry.id   AF-G5AC64-F1
#
_cell.length_a   1.000
_cell.length_b   1.000
_cell.length_c   1.000
_cell.angle_alpha   90.00
_cell.angle_beta   90.00
_cell.angle_gamma   90.00
#
_symmetry.space_group_name_H-M   'P 1'
#
loop_
_entity.id
_entity.type
_entity.pdbx_description
1 polymer ?
#
loop_
_entity_poly.entity_id
_entity_poly.type
_entity_poly.pdbx_seq_one_letter_code
_entity_poly.pdbx_strand_id
1 'polypeptide(L)'
;SPFGVVDKGNGDPQTTGRVIHDLSCPVNVSLNDHTDRTAICQPKYQHCDAVATTIVQEKKRHPGAEVKEQAGDVSSAYRHVCIHSQCVHLFGVRLHRDAALIIDMSAAFGWSGSPGNYGVVGG
;
A
#
# COMPACT_ATOMS: atom_id res chain seq x y z
N SER A 1 -2.05 -16.15 7.77
CA SER A 1 -2.35 -15.59 6.45
C SER A 1 -1.98 -16.56 5.35
N PRO A 2 -2.81 -16.73 4.31
CA PRO A 2 -2.46 -17.46 3.08
C PRO A 2 -1.83 -16.52 2.02
N PHE A 3 -1.17 -17.14 1.03
CA PHE A 3 -0.86 -16.49 -0.24
C PHE A 3 -1.88 -16.88 -1.30
N GLY A 4 -2.29 -15.90 -2.10
CA GLY A 4 -3.05 -16.10 -3.33
C GLY A 4 -2.31 -15.49 -4.52
N VAL A 5 -2.75 -15.85 -5.73
CA VAL A 5 -2.34 -15.19 -6.96
C VAL A 5 -3.59 -14.61 -7.60
N VAL A 6 -3.56 -13.32 -7.90
CA VAL A 6 -4.62 -12.64 -8.65
C VAL A 6 -4.11 -12.27 -10.03
N ASP A 7 -5.02 -12.30 -11.00
CA ASP A 7 -4.72 -11.93 -12.38
C ASP A 7 -4.27 -10.45 -12.45
N LYS A 8 -3.26 -10.18 -13.29
CA LYS A 8 -2.75 -8.83 -13.58
C LYS A 8 -3.46 -8.20 -14.79
N GLY A 9 -4.39 -8.89 -15.43
CA GLY A 9 -5.17 -8.41 -16.58
C GLY A 9 -4.83 -9.19 -17.84
N ASN A 10 -4.40 -8.51 -18.91
CA ASN A 10 -4.27 -9.11 -20.25
C ASN A 10 -3.07 -10.09 -20.42
N GLY A 11 -2.41 -10.51 -19.33
CA GLY A 11 -1.30 -11.46 -19.38
C GLY A 11 -1.79 -12.90 -19.30
N ASP A 12 -0.94 -13.87 -19.64
CA ASP A 12 -1.27 -15.28 -19.42
C ASP A 12 -1.33 -15.56 -17.90
N PRO A 13 -2.47 -16.03 -17.35
CA PRO A 13 -2.62 -16.27 -15.92
C PRO A 13 -1.71 -17.36 -15.36
N GLN A 14 -1.13 -18.23 -16.21
CA GLN A 14 -0.19 -19.27 -15.79
C GLN A 14 1.23 -18.73 -15.59
N THR A 15 1.57 -17.60 -16.20
CA THR A 15 2.91 -17.02 -16.18
C THR A 15 2.94 -15.61 -15.60
N THR A 16 1.77 -14.99 -15.43
CA THR A 16 1.63 -13.62 -14.94
C THR A 16 0.57 -13.55 -13.85
N GLY A 17 0.90 -12.87 -12.76
CA GLY A 17 -0.02 -12.68 -11.65
C GLY A 17 0.59 -11.79 -10.58
N ARG A 18 -0.25 -11.25 -9.71
CA ARG A 18 0.19 -10.58 -8.49
C ARG A 18 0.03 -11.54 -7.32
N VAL A 19 1.13 -11.78 -6.62
CA VAL A 19 1.07 -12.52 -5.36
C VAL A 19 0.45 -11.62 -4.30
N ILE A 20 -0.60 -12.10 -3.64
CA ILE A 20 -1.33 -11.39 -2.59
C ILE A 20 -1.15 -12.14 -1.27
N HIS A 21 -0.54 -11.46 -0.31
CA HIS A 21 -0.49 -11.90 1.08
C HIS A 21 -1.80 -11.48 1.76
N ASP A 22 -2.69 -12.43 2.06
CA ASP A 22 -3.95 -12.10 2.72
C ASP A 22 -3.75 -11.93 4.23
N LEU A 23 -3.41 -10.69 4.60
CA LEU A 23 -3.15 -10.26 5.98
C LEU A 23 -4.43 -10.00 6.78
N SER A 24 -5.60 -10.22 6.19
CA SER A 24 -6.92 -10.15 6.84
C SER A 24 -7.50 -11.55 7.12
N CYS A 25 -6.77 -12.62 6.81
CA CYS A 25 -7.20 -13.99 7.01
C CYS A 25 -6.27 -14.77 7.98
N PRO A 26 -6.85 -15.57 8.91
CA PRO A 26 -8.28 -15.74 9.17
C PRO A 26 -8.89 -14.54 9.91
N VAL A 27 -10.17 -14.28 9.66
CA VAL A 27 -10.92 -13.20 10.33
C VAL A 27 -10.85 -13.36 11.85
N ASN A 28 -10.74 -12.23 12.56
CA ASN A 28 -10.59 -12.07 14.01
C ASN A 28 -9.25 -12.49 14.61
N VAL A 29 -8.36 -13.11 13.84
CA VAL A 29 -7.04 -13.56 14.30
C VAL A 29 -5.93 -13.19 13.31
N SER A 30 -6.26 -12.38 12.31
CA SER A 30 -5.32 -11.97 11.28
C SER A 30 -4.40 -10.87 11.79
N LEU A 31 -3.34 -10.60 11.03
CA LEU A 31 -2.46 -9.48 11.32
C LEU A 31 -3.24 -8.15 11.36
N ASN A 32 -4.19 -7.95 10.44
CA ASN A 32 -5.00 -6.75 10.39
C ASN A 32 -6.02 -6.63 11.53
N ASP A 33 -6.47 -7.74 12.10
CA ASP A 33 -7.33 -7.74 13.28
C ASP A 33 -6.56 -7.37 14.55
N HIS A 34 -5.28 -7.76 14.63
CA HIS A 34 -4.40 -7.46 15.76
C HIS A 34 -3.58 -6.17 15.60
N THR A 35 -3.66 -5.51 14.45
CA THR A 35 -2.96 -4.24 14.23
C THR A 35 -3.66 -3.13 15.02
N ASP A 36 -2.95 -2.51 15.96
CA ASP A 36 -3.44 -1.33 16.68
C ASP A 36 -3.49 -0.11 15.75
N ARG A 37 -4.71 0.21 15.29
CA ARG A 37 -4.97 1.34 14.39
C ARG A 37 -4.85 2.69 15.08
N THR A 38 -4.88 2.72 16.41
CA THR A 38 -4.74 3.97 17.19
C THR A 38 -3.27 4.40 17.29
N ALA A 39 -2.34 3.45 17.19
CA ALA A 39 -0.90 3.69 17.15
C ALA A 39 -0.38 4.10 15.77
N ILE A 40 -1.20 4.01 14.72
CA ILE A 40 -0.82 4.37 13.35
C ILE A 40 -1.13 5.85 13.11
N CYS A 41 -0.14 6.61 12.65
CA CYS A 41 -0.35 7.98 12.20
C CYS A 41 -1.38 7.99 11.05
N GLN A 42 -2.48 8.72 11.24
CA GLN A 42 -3.52 8.83 10.22
C GLN A 42 -3.15 9.92 9.21
N PRO A 43 -2.91 9.56 7.94
CA PRO A 43 -2.64 10.55 6.91
C PRO A 43 -3.88 11.43 6.70
N LYS A 44 -3.67 12.74 6.60
CA LYS A 44 -4.73 13.71 6.33
C LYS A 44 -4.82 13.93 4.82
N TYR A 45 -5.86 13.39 4.20
CA TYR A 45 -6.12 13.63 2.79
C TYR A 45 -7.01 14.85 2.61
N GLN A 46 -6.68 15.68 1.62
CA GLN A 46 -7.62 16.66 1.09
C GLN A 46 -8.56 15.96 0.10
N HIS A 47 -9.80 16.42 0.05
CA HIS A 47 -10.74 15.92 -0.95
C HIS A 47 -10.25 16.33 -2.35
N CYS A 48 -10.55 15.53 -3.38
CA CYS A 48 -10.00 15.71 -4.73
C CYS A 48 -10.44 17.02 -5.40
N ASP A 49 -11.51 17.64 -4.91
CA ASP A 49 -11.97 18.97 -5.31
C ASP A 49 -10.96 20.08 -5.00
N ALA A 50 -10.08 19.90 -4.01
CA ALA A 50 -9.02 20.86 -3.70
C ALA A 50 -8.07 21.04 -4.89
N VAL A 51 -7.71 19.95 -5.57
CA VAL A 51 -6.87 19.97 -6.78
C VAL A 51 -7.60 20.68 -7.91
N ALA A 52 -8.84 20.29 -8.19
CA ALA A 52 -9.66 20.92 -9.24
C ALA A 52 -9.89 22.42 -8.99
N THR A 53 -10.16 22.80 -7.74
CA THR A 53 -10.34 24.19 -7.31
C THR A 53 -9.08 24.99 -7.55
N THR A 54 -7.91 24.43 -7.20
CA THR A 54 -6.61 25.07 -7.42
C THR A 54 -6.35 25.31 -8.90
N ILE A 55 -6.60 24.31 -9.76
CA ILE A 55 -6.44 24.43 -11.22
C ILE A 55 -7.32 25.57 -11.77
N VAL A 56 -8.60 25.63 -11.36
CA VAL A 56 -9.52 26.69 -11.80
C VAL A 56 -9.08 28.06 -11.31
N GLN A 57 -8.60 28.17 -10.07
CA GLN A 57 -8.11 29.44 -9.51
C GLN A 57 -6.85 29.92 -10.25
N GLU A 58 -5.88 29.03 -10.50
CA GLU A 58 -4.66 29.36 -11.23
C GLU A 58 -4.97 29.82 -12.66
N LYS A 59 -5.90 29.14 -13.35
CA LYS A 59 -6.31 29.55 -14.69
C LYS A 59 -6.98 30.93 -14.69
N LYS A 60 -7.76 31.28 -13.65
CA LYS A 60 -8.35 32.61 -13.50
C LYS A 60 -7.30 33.69 -13.20
N ARG A 61 -6.29 33.38 -12.39
CA ARG A 61 -5.18 34.31 -12.08
C ARG A 61 -4.28 34.56 -13.30
N HIS A 62 -4.15 33.57 -14.17
CA HIS A 62 -3.29 33.63 -15.35
C HIS A 62 -4.05 33.22 -16.63
N PRO A 63 -4.99 34.05 -17.15
CA PRO A 63 -5.87 33.66 -18.26
C PRO A 63 -5.14 33.24 -19.54
N GLY A 64 -3.99 33.86 -19.84
CA GLY A 64 -3.16 33.55 -21.00
C GLY A 64 -2.16 32.41 -20.81
N ALA A 65 -1.99 31.89 -19.58
CA ALA A 65 -1.04 30.82 -19.29
C ALA A 65 -1.67 29.43 -19.44
N GLU A 66 -0.84 28.46 -19.79
CA GLU A 66 -1.16 27.04 -19.70
C GLU A 66 -0.92 26.58 -18.25
N VAL A 67 -1.94 25.98 -17.62
CA VAL A 67 -1.83 25.40 -16.28
C VAL A 67 -1.52 23.92 -16.43
N LYS A 68 -0.39 23.48 -15.86
CA LYS A 68 0.05 22.08 -15.87
C LYS A 68 0.11 21.53 -14.46
N GLU A 69 -0.34 20.29 -14.30
CA GLU A 69 -0.19 19.53 -13.06
C GLU A 69 0.99 18.55 -13.24
N GLN A 70 1.83 18.45 -12.21
CA GLN A 70 2.83 17.39 -12.13
C GLN A 70 2.35 16.36 -11.11
N ALA A 71 1.87 15.23 -11.61
CA ALA A 71 1.56 14.06 -10.81
C ALA A 71 2.69 13.03 -10.90
N GLY A 72 2.96 12.32 -9.81
CA GLY A 72 3.94 11.25 -9.75
C GLY A 72 3.46 10.10 -8.86
N ASP A 73 3.98 8.90 -9.12
CA ASP A 73 3.76 7.72 -8.29
C ASP A 73 5.12 7.15 -7.84
N VAL A 74 5.15 6.64 -6.61
CA VAL A 74 6.32 5.94 -6.08
C VAL A 74 6.11 4.45 -6.23
N SER A 75 6.82 3.86 -7.21
CA SER A 75 6.74 2.42 -7.44
C SER A 75 7.12 1.65 -6.18
N SER A 76 6.25 0.73 -5.79
CA SER A 76 6.43 -0.12 -4.61
C SER A 76 6.64 0.68 -3.31
N ALA A 77 6.00 1.86 -3.18
CA ALA A 77 6.02 2.75 -2.02
C ALA A 77 6.23 2.05 -0.67
N TYR A 78 5.36 1.09 -0.33
CA TYR A 78 5.40 0.40 0.97
C TYR A 78 6.63 -0.47 1.19
N ARG A 79 7.27 -0.98 0.11
CA ARG A 79 8.51 -1.76 0.22
C ARG A 79 9.68 -0.92 0.75
N HIS A 80 9.60 0.41 0.65
CA HIS A 80 10.62 1.33 1.18
C HIS A 80 10.50 1.55 2.70
N VAL A 81 9.45 1.03 3.35
CA VAL A 81 9.26 1.13 4.79
C VAL A 81 9.58 -0.22 5.44
N CYS A 82 10.69 -0.31 6.18
CA CYS A 82 11.08 -1.53 6.86
C CYS A 82 10.17 -1.84 8.06
N ILE A 83 9.91 -3.12 8.32
CA ILE A 83 9.26 -3.59 9.54
C ILE A 83 10.33 -3.79 10.61
N HIS A 84 10.04 -3.40 11.85
CA HIS A 84 10.95 -3.61 12.97
C HIS A 84 11.30 -5.11 13.13
N SER A 85 12.57 -5.43 13.38
CA SER A 85 13.06 -6.82 13.41
C SER A 85 12.36 -7.73 14.42
N GLN A 86 11.85 -7.16 15.51
CA GLN A 86 11.07 -7.91 16.49
C GLN A 86 9.63 -8.23 16.03
N CYS A 87 9.15 -7.58 14.97
CA CYS A 87 7.77 -7.72 14.48
C CYS A 87 7.67 -8.44 13.13
N VAL A 88 8.76 -8.60 12.37
CA VAL A 88 8.74 -9.23 11.04
C VAL A 88 8.15 -10.65 11.06
N HIS A 89 8.31 -11.38 12.16
CA HIS A 89 7.77 -12.74 12.32
C HIS A 89 6.23 -12.80 12.19
N LEU A 90 5.53 -11.69 12.42
CA LEU A 90 4.08 -11.57 12.25
C LEU A 90 3.63 -11.49 10.78
N PHE A 91 4.57 -11.21 9.87
CA PHE A 91 4.35 -11.11 8.43
C PHE A 91 4.85 -12.37 7.71
N GLY A 92 4.86 -13.51 8.41
CA GLY A 92 5.27 -14.80 7.90
C GLY A 92 4.13 -15.60 7.28
N VAL A 93 4.43 -16.38 6.24
CA VAL A 93 3.50 -17.33 5.62
C VAL A 93 4.23 -18.57 5.12
N ARG A 94 3.57 -19.71 5.29
CA ARG A 94 4.13 -21.03 4.95
C ARG A 94 3.56 -21.54 3.63
N LEU A 95 4.44 -21.79 2.67
CA LEU A 95 4.13 -22.48 1.44
C LEU A 95 4.30 -23.98 1.65
N HIS A 96 3.18 -24.66 1.91
CA HIS A 96 3.18 -26.07 2.31
C HIS A 96 3.75 -27.00 1.23
N ARG A 97 3.47 -26.74 -0.05
CA ARG A 97 3.96 -27.56 -1.17
C ARG A 97 5.48 -27.53 -1.30
N ASP A 98 6.09 -26.38 -1.01
CA ASP A 98 7.51 -26.14 -1.21
C ASP A 98 8.32 -26.25 0.09
N ALA A 99 7.66 -26.60 1.21
CA ALA A 99 8.24 -26.59 2.55
C ALA A 99 8.96 -25.26 2.90
N ALA A 100 8.50 -24.14 2.35
CA ALA A 100 9.14 -22.84 2.47
C ALA A 100 8.39 -21.90 3.44
N LEU A 101 9.15 -21.05 4.13
CA LEU A 101 8.65 -19.93 4.94
C LEU A 101 9.08 -18.63 4.29
N ILE A 102 8.13 -17.75 3.99
CA ILE A 102 8.37 -16.41 3.46
C ILE A 102 7.99 -15.41 4.54
N ILE A 103 8.83 -14.40 4.73
CA ILE A 103 8.59 -13.30 5.67
C ILE A 103 8.76 -11.98 4.93
N ASP A 104 7.73 -11.14 4.94
CA ASP A 104 7.86 -9.77 4.44
C ASP A 104 8.65 -8.91 5.45
N MET A 105 9.79 -8.37 5.02
CA MET A 105 10.69 -7.54 5.86
C MET A 105 10.37 -6.03 5.78
N SER A 106 9.40 -5.67 4.94
CA SER A 106 8.94 -4.31 4.68
C SER A 106 7.42 -4.25 4.78
N ALA A 107 6.84 -3.07 4.96
CA ALA A 107 5.41 -2.88 4.99
C ALA A 107 4.75 -3.54 3.77
N ALA A 108 3.83 -4.46 4.05
CA ALA A 108 3.25 -5.33 3.06
C ALA A 108 2.03 -4.69 2.39
N PHE A 109 1.83 -4.99 1.12
CA PHE A 109 0.57 -4.67 0.46
C PHE A 109 -0.56 -5.48 1.13
N GLY A 110 -1.65 -4.82 1.52
CA GLY A 110 -2.75 -5.44 2.26
C GLY A 110 -2.66 -5.31 3.79
N TRP A 111 -1.55 -4.82 4.36
CA TRP A 111 -1.50 -4.47 5.78
C TRP A 111 -2.15 -3.10 6.02
N SER A 112 -3.05 -3.03 7.00
CA SER A 112 -3.80 -1.82 7.36
C SER A 112 -2.92 -0.67 7.87
N GLY A 113 -1.70 -0.97 8.35
CA GLY A 113 -0.71 0.03 8.76
C GLY A 113 0.15 0.59 7.63
N SER A 114 0.17 -0.02 6.45
CA SER A 114 1.08 0.39 5.37
C SER A 114 0.89 1.84 4.92
N PRO A 115 -0.35 2.32 4.63
CA PRO A 115 -0.53 3.69 4.17
C PRO A 115 -0.10 4.74 5.19
N GLY A 116 -0.45 4.56 6.46
CA GLY A 116 -0.12 5.52 7.52
C GLY A 116 1.38 5.58 7.82
N ASN A 117 2.06 4.44 7.88
CA ASN A 117 3.51 4.42 8.08
C ASN A 117 4.26 4.99 6.88
N TYR A 118 3.82 4.70 5.65
CA TYR A 118 4.41 5.32 4.46
C TYR A 118 4.19 6.83 4.43
N GLY A 119 3.02 7.33 4.79
CA GLY A 119 2.76 8.78 4.86
C GLY A 119 3.71 9.53 5.78
N VAL A 120 4.13 8.92 6.89
CA VAL A 120 5.13 9.53 7.81
C VAL A 120 6.53 9.58 7.18
N VAL A 121 6.92 8.54 6.44
CA VAL A 121 8.25 8.46 5.81
C VAL A 121 8.33 9.26 4.51
N GLY A 122 7.25 9.26 3.73
CA GLY A 122 7.18 9.86 2.40
C GLY A 122 6.91 11.36 2.40
N GLY A 123 6.27 11.90 3.45
CA GLY A 123 5.87 13.31 3.54
C GLY A 123 4.54 13.61 2.86
#